data_AF-A0A815TA93-F1
#
_entry.id   AF-A0A815TA93-F1
#
_cell.length_a   1.000
_cell.length_b   1.000
_cell.length_c   1.000
_cell.angle_alpha   90.00
_cell.angle_beta   90.00
_cell.angle_gamma   90.00
#
_symmetry.space_group_name_H-M   'P 1'
#
loop_
_entity.id
_entity.type
_entity.pdbx_description
1 polymer ?
#
loop_
_entity_poly.entity_id
_entity_poly.type
_entity_poly.pdbx_seq_one_letter_code
_entity_poly.pdbx_strand_id
1 'polypeptide(L)'
;CLYDQTSQERHIIDSFRPDIKSNSFQRPQSEMNIASGIPKFFPLMMIQQENNPYVQDDTMFIRVMVDFGDMPKALLPYALSLNPGLPTNVQQYIIKQEIERRAQPQVSEQHVIRNQ
;
A
#
# COMPACT_ATOMS: atom_id res chain seq x y z
N CYS A 1 0.07 5.15 -5.38
CA CYS A 1 0.88 4.79 -6.56
C CYS A 1 -0.02 4.88 -7.78
N LEU A 2 0.33 5.74 -8.75
CA LEU A 2 -0.29 5.81 -10.08
C LEU A 2 0.60 5.04 -11.05
N TYR A 3 0.02 4.08 -11.77
CA TYR A 3 0.77 3.23 -12.69
C TYR A 3 1.05 3.93 -14.01
N ASP A 4 2.32 3.87 -14.40
CA ASP A 4 2.75 3.97 -15.79
C ASP A 4 2.37 2.66 -16.50
N GLN A 5 1.54 2.75 -17.54
CA GLN A 5 1.01 1.63 -18.31
C GLN A 5 1.91 1.24 -19.50
N THR A 6 3.07 1.87 -19.63
CA THR A 6 4.10 1.52 -20.63
C THR A 6 5.11 0.53 -20.05
N SER A 7 5.93 -0.06 -20.92
CA SER A 7 7.05 -0.92 -20.51
C SER A 7 8.15 -0.20 -19.72
N GLN A 8 8.04 1.10 -19.49
CA GLN A 8 9.03 1.86 -18.72
C GLN A 8 8.78 1.80 -17.21
N GLU A 9 7.57 1.41 -16.78
CA GLU A 9 7.20 1.21 -15.37
C GLU A 9 7.54 2.39 -14.44
N ARG A 10 7.52 3.64 -14.95
CA ARG A 10 7.83 4.85 -14.16
C ARG A 10 6.62 5.31 -13.35
N HIS A 11 6.19 4.46 -12.43
CA HIS A 11 5.05 4.72 -11.56
C HIS A 11 5.27 5.94 -10.67
N ILE A 12 4.22 6.73 -10.45
CA ILE A 12 4.25 7.86 -9.51
C ILE A 12 3.87 7.35 -8.13
N ILE A 13 4.83 7.41 -7.21
CA ILE A 13 4.68 6.92 -5.85
C ILE A 13 4.87 8.09 -4.89
N ASP A 14 3.91 8.25 -3.99
CA ASP A 14 4.01 9.15 -2.87
C ASP A 14 3.41 8.45 -1.64
N SER A 15 3.90 8.81 -0.46
CA SER A 15 3.59 8.16 0.80
C SER A 15 3.57 9.18 1.93
N PHE A 16 2.77 8.91 2.95
CA PHE A 16 2.74 9.72 4.16
C PHE A 16 2.63 8.80 5.37
N ARG A 17 3.10 9.29 6.52
CA ARG A 17 2.86 8.65 7.81
C ARG A 17 1.55 9.18 8.39
N PRO A 18 0.62 8.33 8.82
CA PRO A 18 -0.61 8.76 9.48
C PRO A 18 -0.33 9.67 10.68
N ASP A 19 -1.03 10.80 10.78
CA ASP A 19 -1.04 11.63 11.98
C ASP A 19 -2.05 11.05 12.99
N ILE A 20 -1.56 10.52 14.11
CA ILE A 20 -2.39 9.92 15.16
C ILE A 20 -3.37 10.91 15.81
N LYS A 21 -3.15 12.22 15.65
CA LYS A 21 -4.07 13.25 16.15
C LYS A 21 -5.22 13.53 15.18
N SER A 22 -5.12 13.09 13.92
CA SER A 22 -6.16 13.28 12.92
C SER A 22 -7.33 12.32 13.14
N ASN A 23 -8.56 12.84 13.02
CA ASN A 23 -9.78 12.03 13.06
C ASN A 23 -9.84 10.99 11.93
N SER A 24 -9.03 11.13 10.86
CA SER A 24 -8.92 10.14 9.79
C SER A 24 -8.35 8.80 10.26
N PHE A 25 -7.53 8.79 11.31
CA PHE A 25 -6.79 7.61 11.76
C PHE A 25 -7.18 7.15 13.17
N GLN A 26 -8.25 7.70 13.72
CA GLN A 26 -8.84 7.25 14.98
C GLN A 26 -9.77 6.05 14.76
N ARG A 27 -10.22 5.43 15.86
CA ARG A 27 -11.22 4.36 15.82
C ARG A 27 -12.49 4.85 15.10
N PRO A 28 -12.98 4.13 14.07
CA PRO A 28 -14.20 4.51 13.38
C PRO A 28 -15.42 4.62 14.30
N GLN A 29 -16.18 5.69 14.12
CA GLN A 29 -17.47 5.94 14.80
C GLN A 29 -18.67 5.79 13.84
N SER A 30 -18.40 5.53 12.56
CA SER A 30 -19.35 5.32 11.47
C SER A 30 -18.76 4.29 10.49
N GLU A 31 -19.43 4.05 9.37
CA GLU A 31 -18.95 3.16 8.30
C GLU A 31 -17.54 3.53 7.80
N MET A 32 -17.19 4.82 7.76
CA MET A 32 -15.93 5.30 7.22
C MET A 32 -15.42 6.53 7.98
N ASN A 33 -14.10 6.55 8.22
CA ASN A 33 -13.42 7.75 8.66
C ASN A 33 -13.35 8.79 7.54
N ILE A 34 -13.10 10.05 7.91
CA ILE A 34 -12.80 11.11 6.94
C ILE A 34 -11.56 10.76 6.11
N ALA A 35 -11.64 10.94 4.79
CA ALA A 35 -10.55 10.63 3.89
C ALA A 35 -9.28 11.43 4.23
N SER A 36 -8.13 10.76 4.13
CA SER A 36 -6.81 11.36 4.24
C SER A 36 -5.95 10.91 3.06
N GLY A 37 -5.07 11.79 2.60
CA GLY A 37 -4.26 11.54 1.41
C GLY A 37 -3.35 12.70 1.07
N ILE A 38 -2.92 12.75 -0.18
CA ILE A 38 -2.02 13.77 -0.72
C ILE A 38 -2.82 14.63 -1.70
N PRO A 39 -3.26 15.85 -1.32
CA PRO A 39 -4.16 16.66 -2.15
C PRO A 39 -3.59 17.02 -3.52
N LYS A 40 -2.27 17.10 -3.66
CA LYS A 40 -1.56 17.41 -4.92
C LYS A 40 -0.72 16.22 -5.39
N PHE A 41 -1.34 15.04 -5.42
CA PHE A 41 -0.65 13.79 -5.72
C PHE A 41 -0.02 13.76 -7.13
N PHE A 42 -0.73 14.23 -8.16
CA PHE A 42 -0.20 14.27 -9.52
C PHE A 42 -0.78 15.47 -10.31
N PRO A 43 0.02 16.16 -11.15
CA PRO A 43 -0.46 17.31 -11.91
C PRO A 43 -1.52 16.92 -12.95
N LEU A 44 -2.69 17.58 -12.92
CA LEU A 44 -3.77 17.31 -13.87
C LEU A 44 -3.34 17.51 -15.34
N MET A 45 -2.49 18.51 -15.60
CA MET A 45 -2.00 18.79 -16.96
C MET A 45 -1.24 17.60 -17.56
N MET A 46 -0.60 16.77 -16.74
CA MET A 46 0.12 15.58 -17.23
C MET A 46 -0.83 14.45 -17.64
N ILE A 47 -2.01 14.35 -16.99
CA ILE A 47 -3.07 13.41 -17.36
C ILE A 47 -3.78 13.85 -18.64
N GLN A 48 -3.90 15.15 -18.87
CA GLN A 48 -4.58 15.72 -20.03
C GLN A 48 -3.74 15.70 -21.31
N GLN A 49 -2.44 15.39 -21.20
CA GLN A 49 -1.57 15.24 -22.37
C GLN A 49 -2.01 14.03 -23.20
N GLU A 50 -2.07 14.22 -24.51
CA GLU A 50 -2.23 13.11 -25.46
C GLU A 50 -1.10 12.10 -25.29
N ASN A 51 -1.43 10.81 -25.37
CA ASN A 51 -0.49 9.71 -25.22
C ASN A 51 0.29 9.71 -23.89
N ASN A 52 -0.26 10.28 -22.80
CA ASN A 52 0.36 10.17 -21.48
C ASN A 52 0.37 8.70 -21.01
N PRO A 53 1.42 8.24 -20.31
CA PRO A 53 1.56 6.84 -19.94
C PRO A 53 0.61 6.38 -18.83
N TYR A 54 -0.13 7.28 -18.18
CA TYR A 54 -0.90 6.98 -16.97
C TYR A 54 -2.39 6.72 -17.24
N VAL A 55 -2.92 7.23 -18.35
CA VAL A 55 -4.28 6.97 -18.84
C VAL A 55 -4.20 6.40 -20.26
N GLN A 56 -4.65 5.18 -20.42
CA GLN A 56 -4.71 4.46 -21.70
C GLN A 56 -6.12 3.87 -21.81
N ASP A 57 -6.71 3.93 -23.01
CA ASP A 57 -8.07 3.44 -23.25
C ASP A 57 -9.10 3.93 -22.21
N ASP A 58 -9.06 5.24 -21.92
CA ASP A 58 -9.91 5.91 -20.92
C ASP A 58 -9.84 5.28 -19.50
N THR A 59 -8.74 4.60 -19.19
CA THR A 59 -8.55 3.84 -17.95
C THR A 59 -7.25 4.22 -17.26
N MET A 60 -7.30 4.32 -15.93
CA MET A 60 -6.12 4.55 -15.08
C MET A 60 -6.05 3.52 -13.95
N PHE A 61 -4.84 3.17 -13.51
CA PHE A 61 -4.64 2.23 -12.40
C PHE A 61 -3.98 2.93 -11.21
N ILE A 62 -4.64 2.82 -10.04
CA ILE A 62 -4.14 3.35 -8.77
C ILE A 62 -3.98 2.18 -7.80
N ARG A 63 -2.81 2.09 -7.16
CA ARG A 63 -2.55 1.17 -6.05
C ARG A 63 -2.26 1.93 -4.78
N VAL A 64 -2.92 1.50 -3.71
CA VAL A 64 -2.63 1.88 -2.34
C VAL A 64 -1.79 0.77 -1.71
N MET A 65 -0.78 1.16 -0.94
CA MET A 65 0.06 0.24 -0.18
C MET A 65 0.01 0.69 1.28
N VAL A 66 -0.23 -0.26 2.17
CA VAL A 66 -0.24 -0.02 3.62
C VAL A 66 0.93 -0.77 4.22
N ASP A 67 1.77 -0.06 4.95
CA ASP A 67 2.87 -0.68 5.69
C ASP A 67 2.33 -1.29 6.99
N PHE A 68 2.55 -2.60 7.13
CA PHE A 68 2.22 -3.37 8.32
C PHE A 68 3.47 -3.84 9.08
N GLY A 69 4.65 -3.30 8.76
CA GLY A 69 5.92 -3.62 9.40
C GLY A 69 5.89 -3.34 10.90
N ASP A 70 5.29 -2.21 11.29
CA ASP A 70 5.15 -1.78 12.69
C ASP A 70 3.88 -2.34 13.36
N MET A 71 3.13 -3.22 12.70
CA MET A 71 1.93 -3.82 13.29
C MET A 71 2.32 -4.71 14.49
N PRO A 72 1.70 -4.53 15.67
CA PRO A 72 1.89 -5.44 16.79
C PRO A 72 1.63 -6.88 16.37
N LYS A 73 2.55 -7.80 16.70
CA LYS A 73 2.44 -9.23 16.34
C LYS A 73 1.13 -9.87 16.79
N ALA A 74 0.51 -9.33 17.85
CA ALA A 74 -0.80 -9.75 18.34
C ALA A 74 -1.93 -9.57 17.31
N LEU A 75 -1.74 -8.71 16.29
CA LEU A 75 -2.74 -8.44 15.25
C LEU A 75 -2.55 -9.28 13.97
N LEU A 76 -1.49 -10.10 13.89
CA LEU A 76 -1.24 -10.97 12.74
C LEU A 76 -2.41 -11.90 12.37
N PRO A 77 -3.18 -12.47 13.32
CA PRO A 77 -4.36 -13.28 12.97
C PRO A 77 -5.38 -12.52 12.12
N TYR A 78 -5.58 -11.23 12.41
CA TYR A 78 -6.52 -10.38 11.70
C TYR A 78 -5.94 -9.93 10.34
N ALA A 79 -4.64 -9.62 10.30
CA ALA A 79 -3.96 -9.22 9.07
C ALA A 79 -3.91 -10.32 8.00
N LEU A 80 -3.86 -11.58 8.44
CA LEU A 80 -3.87 -12.75 7.55
C LEU A 80 -5.28 -13.22 7.20
N SER A 81 -6.32 -12.49 7.64
CA SER A 81 -7.73 -12.88 7.50
C SER A 81 -7.97 -14.33 7.94
N LEU A 82 -7.31 -14.77 9.03
CA LEU A 82 -7.42 -16.15 9.49
C LEU A 82 -8.87 -16.44 9.85
N ASN A 83 -9.40 -17.52 9.29
CA ASN A 83 -10.74 -17.98 9.63
C ASN A 83 -10.74 -18.46 11.09
N PRO A 84 -11.57 -17.89 11.98
CA PRO A 84 -11.60 -18.25 13.40
C PRO A 84 -12.04 -19.71 13.63
N GLY A 85 -12.70 -20.34 12.66
CA GLY A 85 -13.07 -21.76 12.69
C GLY A 85 -11.91 -22.72 12.36
N LEU A 86 -10.72 -22.24 11.99
CA LEU A 86 -9.57 -23.10 11.79
C LEU A 86 -9.03 -23.63 13.13
N PRO A 87 -8.55 -24.88 13.18
CA PRO A 87 -7.83 -25.39 14.34
C PRO A 87 -6.66 -24.48 14.73
N THR A 88 -6.45 -24.28 16.05
CA THR A 88 -5.45 -23.33 16.58
C THR A 88 -4.04 -23.59 16.08
N ASN A 89 -3.65 -24.86 15.89
CA ASN A 89 -2.34 -25.24 15.37
C ASN A 89 -2.12 -24.77 13.92
N VAL A 90 -3.17 -24.80 13.09
CA VAL A 90 -3.12 -24.30 11.71
C VAL A 90 -2.97 -22.78 11.69
N GLN A 91 -3.75 -22.09 12.52
CA GLN A 91 -3.62 -20.62 12.67
C GLN A 91 -2.19 -20.24 13.11
N GLN A 92 -1.65 -20.93 14.13
CA GLN A 92 -0.28 -20.71 14.61
C GLN A 92 0.78 -20.99 13.54
N TYR A 93 0.62 -22.06 12.75
CA TYR A 93 1.52 -22.38 11.65
C TYR A 93 1.56 -21.25 10.61
N ILE A 94 0.41 -20.76 10.17
CA ILE A 94 0.31 -19.69 9.17
C ILE A 94 0.92 -18.38 9.73
N ILE A 95 0.63 -18.04 10.99
CA ILE A 95 1.25 -16.86 11.65
C ILE A 95 2.76 -16.98 11.68
N LYS A 96 3.29 -18.16 12.05
CA LYS A 96 4.74 -18.41 12.13
C LYS A 96 5.41 -18.23 10.77
N GLN A 97 4.82 -18.81 9.71
CA GLN A 97 5.32 -18.65 8.33
C GLN A 97 5.37 -17.18 7.90
N GLU A 98 4.34 -16.39 8.20
CA GLU A 98 4.34 -14.96 7.85
C GLU A 98 5.40 -14.17 8.65
N ILE A 99 5.59 -14.48 9.93
CA ILE A 99 6.66 -13.87 10.74
C ILE A 99 8.03 -14.17 10.11
N GLU A 100 8.28 -15.43 9.73
CA GLU A 100 9.53 -15.85 9.10
C GLU A 100 9.73 -15.16 7.74
N ARG A 101 8.69 -15.09 6.92
CA ARG A 101 8.72 -14.39 5.62
C ARG A 101 9.07 -12.90 5.79
N ARG A 102 8.52 -12.23 6.81
CA ARG A 102 8.82 -10.82 7.11
C ARG A 102 10.20 -10.60 7.72
N ALA A 103 10.73 -11.58 8.44
CA ALA A 103 12.06 -11.52 9.03
C ALA A 103 13.19 -11.70 8.00
N GLN A 104 12.88 -12.23 6.81
CA GLN A 104 13.83 -12.27 5.71
C GLN A 104 14.00 -10.86 5.12
N PRO A 105 15.24 -10.36 4.93
CA PRO A 105 15.45 -9.09 4.28
C PRO A 105 14.86 -9.14 2.87
N GLN A 106 13.94 -8.21 2.57
CA GLN A 106 13.53 -7.99 1.19
C GLN A 106 14.79 -7.57 0.43
N VAL A 107 15.19 -8.38 -0.56
CA VAL A 107 16.19 -7.96 -1.54
C VAL A 107 15.61 -6.71 -2.18
N SER A 108 16.21 -5.58 -1.86
CA SER A 108 15.79 -4.29 -2.37
C SER A 108 16.17 -4.29 -3.84
N GLU A 109 15.19 -4.33 -4.73
CA GLU A 109 15.37 -3.81 -6.09
C GLU A 109 15.55 -2.30 -5.97
N GLN A 110 16.76 -1.89 -5.59
CA GLN A 110 17.28 -0.57 -5.83
C GLN A 110 17.41 -0.43 -7.36
N HIS A 111 16.32 -0.06 -8.02
CA HIS A 111 16.45 0.57 -9.33
C HIS A 111 17.13 1.93 -9.12
N VAL A 112 18.43 1.89 -9.35
CA VAL A 112 19.36 3.02 -9.41
C VAL A 112 18.76 4.09 -10.33
N ILE A 113 18.35 5.23 -9.77
CA ILE A 113 18.39 6.49 -10.51
C ILE A 113 19.48 7.34 -9.87
N ARG A 114 20.62 7.23 -10.53
CA ARG A 114 21.82 8.03 -10.36
C ARG A 114 21.50 9.47 -10.82
N ASN A 115 21.88 10.43 -10.01
CA ASN A 115 21.96 11.85 -10.39
C ASN A 115 22.70 12.02 -11.72
N GLN A 116 22.08 12.70 -12.67
CA GLN A 116 22.64 13.79 -13.49
C GLN A 116 21.55 14.42 -14.36
#